data_AF-A0A2E7IJL6-F1
#
_entry.id   AF-A0A2E7IJL6-F1
#
_cell.length_a   1.000
_cell.length_b   1.000
_cell.length_c   1.000
_cell.angle_alpha   90.00
_cell.angle_beta   90.00
_cell.angle_gamma   90.00
#
_symmetry.space_group_name_H-M   'P 1'
#
loop_
_entity.id
_entity.type
_entity.pdbx_description
1 polymer ?
#
loop_
_entity_poly.entity_id
_entity_poly.type
_entity_poly.pdbx_seq_one_letter_code
_entity_poly.pdbx_strand_id
1 'polypeptide(L)'
;MSQDPVKRWQEHVSDAFNLHSHNSDDKFRGAIRGFRYSFKHYILAIATFEKSARSKEAAAIEFYSENLNMKAEAVAERDYGFKPIGSQISLPIILEKKGKSGASYSRQDSERIAIVAEVFEEFGRKRLKCVGGQPFEKGLLVECSREERAKLQVGDRVKVKVQLSEKRGKKYLVAARSATLTKVEKS
;
A
#
# COMPACT_ATOMS: atom_id res chain seq x y z
N MET A 1 -12.05 10.88 -2.70
CA MET A 1 -11.26 11.56 -1.64
C MET A 1 -10.25 10.70 -0.90
N SER A 2 -9.21 11.34 -0.36
CA SER A 2 -8.17 10.68 0.43
C SER A 2 -8.26 11.03 1.92
N GLN A 3 -8.02 10.03 2.75
CA GLN A 3 -7.81 10.16 4.19
C GLN A 3 -6.36 10.56 4.54
N ASP A 4 -5.46 10.51 3.54
CA ASP A 4 -4.05 10.90 3.64
C ASP A 4 -3.66 11.70 2.37
N PRO A 5 -3.71 13.05 2.42
CA PRO A 5 -3.42 13.88 1.26
C PRO A 5 -1.95 13.77 0.81
N VAL A 6 -1.01 13.50 1.74
CA VAL A 6 0.41 13.34 1.43
C VAL A 6 0.63 12.06 0.64
N LYS A 7 0.03 10.95 1.08
CA LYS A 7 0.07 9.69 0.33
C LYS A 7 -0.58 9.83 -1.05
N ARG A 8 -1.74 10.49 -1.12
CA ARG A 8 -2.44 10.73 -2.40
C ARG A 8 -1.58 11.49 -3.38
N TRP A 9 -0.88 12.53 -2.93
CA TRP A 9 0.04 13.27 -3.78
C TRP A 9 1.21 12.40 -4.26
N GLN A 10 1.78 11.56 -3.39
CA GLN A 10 2.84 10.62 -3.79
C GLN A 10 2.37 9.59 -4.83
N GLU A 11 1.17 9.04 -4.65
CA GLU A 11 0.53 8.17 -5.65
C GLU A 11 0.37 8.93 -6.97
N HIS A 12 -0.05 10.19 -6.90
CA HIS A 12 -0.18 11.02 -8.09
C HIS A 12 1.16 11.25 -8.83
N VAL A 13 2.22 11.58 -8.11
CA VAL A 13 3.55 11.74 -8.71
C VAL A 13 4.06 10.43 -9.28
N SER A 14 3.94 9.32 -8.53
CA SER A 14 4.39 8.00 -8.97
C SER A 14 3.73 7.57 -10.27
N ASP A 15 2.41 7.75 -10.38
CA ASP A 15 1.66 7.43 -11.60
C ASP A 15 2.07 8.30 -12.79
N ALA A 16 2.35 9.59 -12.55
CA ALA A 16 2.73 10.53 -13.62
C ALA A 16 4.04 10.13 -14.32
N PHE A 17 4.96 9.48 -13.62
CA PHE A 17 6.25 9.04 -14.14
C PHE A 17 6.29 7.54 -14.48
N ASN A 18 5.22 6.79 -14.21
CA ASN A 18 5.10 5.40 -14.64
C ASN A 18 4.50 5.33 -16.05
N LEU A 19 5.35 5.16 -17.06
CA LEU A 19 4.98 5.07 -18.47
C LEU A 19 4.07 3.87 -18.79
N HIS A 20 3.96 2.89 -17.90
CA HIS A 20 3.09 1.72 -18.05
C HIS A 20 1.73 1.90 -17.35
N SER A 21 1.50 3.05 -16.73
CA SER A 21 0.21 3.38 -16.13
C SER A 21 -0.80 3.72 -17.24
N HIS A 22 -1.99 3.12 -17.16
CA HIS A 22 -3.11 3.40 -18.05
C HIS A 22 -3.56 4.88 -18.01
N ASN A 23 -3.16 5.62 -16.97
CA ASN A 23 -3.52 7.03 -16.79
C ASN A 23 -2.35 7.99 -17.10
N SER A 24 -1.26 7.50 -17.71
CA SER A 24 -0.07 8.31 -17.98
C SER A 24 -0.34 9.50 -18.92
N ASP A 25 -1.33 9.38 -19.81
CA ASP A 25 -1.73 10.40 -20.79
C ASP A 25 -2.76 11.42 -20.26
N ASP A 26 -3.17 11.33 -18.99
CA ASP A 26 -4.11 12.30 -18.44
C ASP A 26 -3.50 13.72 -18.35
N LYS A 27 -4.33 14.76 -18.56
CA LYS A 27 -3.88 16.17 -18.55
C LYS A 27 -3.22 16.57 -17.22
N PHE A 28 -3.68 15.98 -16.11
CA PHE A 28 -3.16 16.25 -14.78
C PHE A 28 -1.76 15.62 -14.57
N ARG A 29 -1.51 14.39 -15.05
CA ARG A 29 -0.19 13.75 -15.09
C ARG A 29 0.75 14.52 -16.00
N GLY A 30 0.25 14.98 -17.15
CA GLY A 30 0.98 15.88 -18.05
C GLY A 30 1.45 17.14 -17.32
N ALA A 31 0.55 17.80 -16.58
CA ALA A 31 0.90 18.96 -15.77
C ALA A 31 1.94 18.64 -14.68
N ILE A 32 1.81 17.49 -13.99
CA ILE A 32 2.80 17.05 -12.98
C ILE A 32 4.20 16.91 -13.59
N ARG A 33 4.30 16.33 -14.80
CA ARG A 33 5.59 16.21 -15.51
C ARG A 33 6.15 17.57 -15.91
N GLY A 34 5.31 18.48 -16.40
CA GLY A 34 5.72 19.82 -16.86
C GLY A 34 6.11 20.79 -15.73
N PHE A 35 5.50 20.67 -14.54
CA PHE A 35 5.63 21.64 -13.45
C PHE A 35 6.14 21.02 -12.13
N ARG A 36 7.05 20.05 -12.22
CA ARG A 36 7.52 19.16 -11.14
C ARG A 36 7.72 19.80 -9.76
N TYR A 37 8.25 21.03 -9.69
CA TYR A 37 8.59 21.71 -8.43
C TYR A 37 7.66 22.89 -8.08
N SER A 38 6.67 23.19 -8.92
CA SER A 38 5.88 24.42 -8.84
C SER A 38 4.44 24.21 -8.38
N PHE A 39 4.10 23.01 -7.90
CA PHE A 39 2.76 22.72 -7.40
C PHE A 39 2.52 23.31 -6.02
N LYS A 40 1.53 24.19 -5.93
CA LYS A 40 0.95 24.64 -4.66
C LYS A 40 -0.28 23.80 -4.36
N HIS A 41 -0.35 23.29 -3.13
CA HIS A 41 -1.45 22.45 -2.68
C HIS A 41 -2.32 23.21 -1.69
N TYR A 42 -3.62 23.17 -1.90
CA TYR A 42 -4.61 23.79 -1.01
C TYR A 42 -5.58 22.73 -0.51
N ILE A 43 -5.87 22.75 0.79
CA ILE A 43 -6.95 21.96 1.38
C ILE A 43 -8.22 22.79 1.27
N LEU A 44 -9.10 22.43 0.34
CA LEU A 44 -10.30 23.21 0.04
C LEU A 44 -11.44 22.95 1.03
N ALA A 45 -11.58 21.70 1.51
CA ALA A 45 -12.60 21.32 2.48
C ALA A 45 -12.20 20.05 3.24
N ILE A 46 -12.72 19.93 4.48
CA ILE A 46 -12.60 18.72 5.30
C ILE A 46 -14.01 18.15 5.51
N ALA A 47 -14.13 16.82 5.50
CA ALA A 47 -15.38 16.11 5.73
C ALA A 47 -15.16 14.92 6.68
N THR A 48 -16.14 14.64 7.52
CA THR A 48 -16.10 13.56 8.52
C THR A 48 -16.67 12.24 8.01
N PHE A 49 -17.44 12.26 6.91
CA PHE A 49 -18.02 11.08 6.30
C PHE A 49 -18.04 11.17 4.78
N GLU A 50 -17.98 10.01 4.12
CA GLU A 50 -17.76 9.90 2.68
C GLU A 50 -18.81 10.64 1.84
N LYS A 51 -20.10 10.57 2.21
CA LYS A 51 -21.17 11.25 1.48
C LYS A 51 -20.99 12.78 1.47
N SER A 52 -20.64 13.40 2.61
CA SER A 52 -20.35 14.85 2.67
C SER A 52 -19.10 15.17 1.88
N ALA A 53 -18.12 14.29 1.95
CA ALA A 53 -16.88 14.43 1.24
C ALA A 53 -17.17 14.50 -0.28
N ARG A 54 -17.96 13.55 -0.83
CA ARG A 54 -18.29 13.49 -2.28
C ARG A 54 -19.03 14.73 -2.74
N SER A 55 -19.99 15.19 -1.94
CA SER A 55 -20.74 16.41 -2.24
C SER A 55 -19.84 17.66 -2.23
N LYS A 56 -18.89 17.77 -1.29
CA LYS A 56 -17.92 18.88 -1.25
C LYS A 56 -16.91 18.83 -2.40
N GLU A 57 -16.45 17.63 -2.78
CA GLU A 57 -15.57 17.41 -3.95
C GLU A 57 -16.27 17.87 -5.23
N ALA A 58 -17.52 17.46 -5.45
CA ALA A 58 -18.32 17.87 -6.61
C ALA A 58 -18.52 19.40 -6.66
N ALA A 59 -18.93 20.01 -5.55
CA ALA A 59 -19.13 21.46 -5.48
C ALA A 59 -17.83 22.25 -5.65
N ALA A 60 -16.69 21.74 -5.17
CA ALA A 60 -15.39 22.37 -5.41
C ALA A 60 -15.00 22.30 -6.89
N ILE A 61 -15.21 21.16 -7.55
CA ILE A 61 -14.94 20.99 -8.98
C ILE A 61 -15.76 21.99 -9.80
N GLU A 62 -17.05 22.13 -9.47
CA GLU A 62 -17.95 23.09 -10.12
C GLU A 62 -17.51 24.53 -9.90
N PHE A 63 -17.23 24.92 -8.65
CA PHE A 63 -16.87 26.29 -8.30
C PHE A 63 -15.55 26.74 -8.93
N TYR A 64 -14.51 25.89 -8.89
CA TYR A 64 -13.21 26.23 -9.45
C TYR A 64 -13.12 25.96 -10.96
N SER A 65 -14.08 25.20 -11.53
CA SER A 65 -14.22 24.91 -12.96
C SER A 65 -12.89 24.59 -13.66
N GLU A 66 -12.14 23.66 -13.05
CA GLU A 66 -10.76 23.37 -13.45
C GLU A 66 -10.69 22.27 -14.53
N ASN A 67 -10.03 22.59 -15.65
CA ASN A 67 -9.84 21.75 -16.86
C ASN A 67 -9.05 20.44 -16.66
N LEU A 68 -8.60 20.17 -15.44
CA LEU A 68 -7.75 19.02 -15.10
C LEU A 68 -8.54 17.86 -14.46
N ASN A 69 -9.80 18.09 -14.07
CA ASN A 69 -10.68 17.02 -13.60
C ASN A 69 -11.32 16.30 -14.79
N MET A 70 -11.19 14.97 -14.84
CA MET A 70 -11.73 14.18 -15.96
C MET A 70 -13.20 13.76 -15.79
N LYS A 71 -13.79 13.97 -14.61
CA LYS A 71 -15.17 13.56 -14.31
C LYS A 71 -15.96 14.74 -13.79
N ALA A 72 -17.11 15.00 -14.42
CA ALA A 72 -18.15 15.84 -13.85
C ALA A 72 -18.90 15.01 -12.80
N GLU A 73 -18.83 15.43 -11.54
CA GLU A 73 -19.60 14.83 -10.45
C GLU A 73 -20.94 15.57 -10.33
N ALA A 74 -22.04 14.85 -10.14
CA ALA A 74 -23.36 15.45 -9.98
C ALA A 74 -23.46 16.17 -8.63
N VAL A 75 -23.81 17.45 -8.65
CA VAL A 75 -23.92 18.29 -7.46
C VAL A 75 -25.33 18.23 -6.89
N ALA A 76 -25.44 18.01 -5.58
CA ALA A 76 -26.65 18.34 -4.84
C ALA A 76 -26.47 19.78 -4.33
N GLU A 77 -27.34 20.70 -4.77
CA GLU A 77 -27.30 22.14 -4.42
C GLU A 77 -27.03 22.35 -2.93
N ARG A 78 -25.81 22.80 -2.60
CA ARG A 78 -25.41 23.29 -1.28
C ARG A 78 -24.31 24.32 -1.45
N ASP A 79 -24.55 25.52 -0.90
CA ASP A 79 -23.50 26.52 -0.75
C ASP A 79 -22.55 26.08 0.38
N TYR A 80 -21.32 25.77 0.01
CA TYR A 80 -20.24 25.39 0.93
C TYR A 80 -19.32 26.57 1.28
N GLY A 81 -19.61 27.78 0.79
CA GLY A 81 -18.84 28.98 1.09
C GLY A 81 -17.44 29.00 0.48
N PHE A 82 -17.23 28.34 -0.68
CA PHE A 82 -15.95 28.41 -1.39
C PHE A 82 -15.64 29.86 -1.83
N LYS A 83 -14.37 30.23 -1.81
CA LYS A 83 -13.88 31.57 -2.20
C LYS A 83 -12.70 31.42 -3.17
N PRO A 84 -12.41 32.41 -4.03
CA PRO A 84 -11.25 32.36 -4.91
C PRO A 84 -9.94 32.12 -4.15
N ILE A 85 -9.10 31.17 -4.60
CA ILE A 85 -7.87 30.76 -3.88
C ILE A 85 -6.92 31.95 -3.66
N GLY A 86 -6.79 32.84 -4.64
CA GLY A 86 -5.86 33.98 -4.58
C GLY A 86 -6.21 35.06 -3.55
N SER A 87 -7.45 35.09 -3.05
CA SER A 87 -7.90 36.07 -2.05
C SER A 87 -8.00 35.51 -0.63
N GLN A 88 -7.66 34.23 -0.42
CA GLN A 88 -7.72 33.60 0.90
C GLN A 88 -6.39 33.73 1.64
N ILE A 89 -6.44 34.15 2.91
CA ILE A 89 -5.31 34.04 3.83
C ILE A 89 -5.13 32.54 4.12
N SER A 90 -4.05 31.96 3.59
CA SER A 90 -3.73 30.56 3.81
C SER A 90 -2.85 30.41 5.06
N LEU A 91 -3.28 29.57 6.00
CA LEU A 91 -2.41 29.10 7.07
C LEU A 91 -1.51 28.01 6.48
N PRO A 92 -0.18 28.16 6.50
CA PRO A 92 0.71 27.10 6.04
C PRO A 92 0.59 25.92 7.01
N ILE A 93 0.16 24.78 6.48
CA ILE A 93 0.14 23.51 7.23
C ILE A 93 1.22 22.62 6.62
N ILE A 94 2.19 22.23 7.45
CA ILE A 94 3.17 21.22 7.06
C ILE A 94 2.56 19.86 7.39
N LEU A 95 2.18 19.13 6.34
CA LEU A 95 1.76 17.74 6.48
C LEU A 95 2.97 16.84 6.27
N GLU A 96 3.45 16.26 7.36
CA GLU A 96 4.48 15.24 7.27
C GLU A 96 3.89 13.95 6.71
N LYS A 97 4.70 13.26 5.91
CA LYS A 97 4.39 11.89 5.54
C LYS A 97 4.24 11.10 6.83
N LYS A 98 3.04 10.58 7.10
CA LYS A 98 2.85 9.62 8.17
C LYS A 98 3.92 8.54 7.98
N GLY A 99 4.77 8.38 9.00
CA GLY A 99 5.66 7.22 9.08
C GLY A 99 4.85 5.97 8.77
N LYS A 100 5.45 4.98 8.14
CA LYS A 100 4.77 3.75 7.69
C LYS A 100 4.26 2.91 8.89
N SER A 101 3.36 3.42 9.72
CA SER A 101 2.67 2.70 10.79
C SER A 101 1.47 1.92 10.23
N GLY A 102 1.67 1.27 9.09
CA GLY A 102 0.64 0.60 8.32
C GLY A 102 1.14 0.10 6.97
N ALA A 103 1.66 -1.14 6.97
CA ALA A 103 1.77 -2.01 5.81
C ALA A 103 2.45 -1.44 4.54
N SER A 104 3.55 -0.71 4.68
CA SER A 104 4.51 -0.68 3.58
C SER A 104 5.35 -1.93 3.62
N TYR A 105 5.39 -2.63 2.50
CA TYR A 105 6.28 -3.73 2.15
C TYR A 105 7.78 -3.35 2.19
N SER A 106 8.26 -2.85 3.32
CA SER A 106 9.67 -2.92 3.69
C SER A 106 9.75 -3.67 5.01
N ARG A 107 9.36 -4.95 4.99
CA ARG A 107 9.79 -5.89 6.02
C ARG A 107 11.32 -5.90 5.96
N GLN A 108 11.95 -5.20 6.90
CA GLN A 108 13.40 -5.20 6.99
C GLN A 108 13.84 -6.63 7.32
N ASP A 109 14.91 -7.10 6.68
CA ASP A 109 15.40 -8.45 6.93
C ASP A 109 15.86 -8.63 8.40
N SER A 110 16.18 -7.53 9.09
CA SER A 110 16.53 -7.47 10.50
C SER A 110 15.43 -7.96 11.45
N GLU A 111 14.15 -7.86 11.05
CA GLU A 111 13.01 -8.31 11.87
C GLU A 111 12.67 -9.80 11.62
N ARG A 112 13.34 -10.45 10.66
CA ARG A 112 13.07 -11.85 10.33
C ARG A 112 13.95 -12.79 11.14
N ILE A 113 13.31 -13.76 11.77
CA ILE A 113 13.96 -14.80 12.57
C ILE A 113 14.13 -16.04 11.69
N ALA A 114 15.34 -16.60 11.68
CA ALA A 114 15.61 -17.85 10.98
C ALA A 114 14.96 -19.01 11.74
N ILE A 115 14.15 -19.80 11.04
CA ILE A 115 13.53 -21.01 11.59
C ILE A 115 13.76 -22.21 10.70
N VAL A 116 13.51 -23.39 11.27
CA VAL A 116 13.35 -24.64 10.53
C VAL A 116 11.87 -24.90 10.27
N ALA A 117 11.51 -25.05 8.99
CA ALA A 117 10.18 -25.39 8.54
C ALA A 117 10.19 -26.73 7.79
N GLU A 118 9.08 -27.47 7.86
CA GLU A 118 8.91 -28.75 7.18
C GLU A 118 7.96 -28.57 5.99
N VAL A 119 8.33 -29.14 4.84
CA VAL A 119 7.49 -29.15 3.64
C VAL A 119 6.43 -30.22 3.80
N PHE A 120 5.17 -29.84 3.63
CA PHE A 120 4.04 -30.76 3.64
C PHE A 120 3.11 -30.46 2.46
N GLU A 121 2.25 -31.41 2.12
CA GLU A 121 1.26 -31.23 1.08
C GLU A 121 -0.12 -30.95 1.68
N GLU A 122 -0.81 -29.95 1.13
CA GLU A 122 -2.14 -29.56 1.54
C GLU A 122 -2.97 -29.26 0.29
N PHE A 123 -4.08 -29.99 0.08
CA PHE A 123 -4.95 -29.84 -1.09
C PHE A 123 -4.20 -29.83 -2.43
N GLY A 124 -3.24 -30.76 -2.60
CA GLY A 124 -2.42 -30.89 -3.81
C GLY A 124 -1.38 -29.78 -4.01
N ARG A 125 -1.03 -29.03 -2.95
CA ARG A 125 -0.04 -27.95 -3.00
C ARG A 125 1.00 -28.11 -1.90
N LYS A 126 2.28 -27.94 -2.26
CA LYS A 126 3.39 -27.89 -1.29
C LYS A 126 3.30 -26.61 -0.44
N ARG A 127 3.28 -26.80 0.87
CA ARG A 127 3.23 -25.79 1.92
C ARG A 127 4.40 -26.00 2.89
N LEU A 128 4.64 -25.02 3.74
CA LEU A 128 5.65 -25.08 4.79
C LEU A 128 4.98 -24.80 6.13
N LYS A 129 5.34 -25.56 7.16
CA LYS A 129 4.89 -25.36 8.53
C LYS A 129 6.09 -25.26 9.47
N CYS A 130 5.99 -24.42 10.49
CA CYS A 130 7.01 -24.30 11.54
C CYS A 130 7.16 -25.63 12.31
N VAL A 131 8.39 -26.10 12.49
CA VAL A 131 8.70 -27.28 13.34
C VAL A 131 8.69 -26.86 14.81
N GLY A 132 8.40 -27.79 15.72
CA GLY A 132 8.45 -27.53 17.17
C GLY A 132 9.88 -27.23 17.67
N GLY A 133 9.99 -26.48 18.76
CA GLY A 133 11.28 -26.06 19.33
C GLY A 133 11.91 -24.84 18.63
N GLN A 134 11.15 -24.17 17.77
CA GLN A 134 11.52 -22.90 17.14
C GLN A 134 10.90 -21.71 17.91
N PRO A 135 11.33 -20.46 17.65
CA PRO A 135 10.78 -19.26 18.30
C PRO A 135 9.28 -18.99 18.07
N PHE A 136 8.62 -19.77 17.21
CA PHE A 136 7.20 -19.65 16.88
C PHE A 136 6.48 -20.97 17.12
N GLU A 137 5.16 -20.88 17.33
CA GLU A 137 4.29 -22.03 17.56
C GLU A 137 4.41 -23.09 16.45
N LYS A 138 4.47 -24.36 16.87
CA LYS A 138 4.51 -25.51 15.96
C LYS A 138 3.26 -25.51 15.08
N GLY A 139 3.45 -25.74 13.78
CA GLY A 139 2.33 -25.84 12.83
C GLY A 139 1.91 -24.51 12.20
N LEU A 140 2.49 -23.37 12.60
CA LEU A 140 2.24 -22.10 11.90
C LEU A 140 2.68 -22.19 10.43
N LEU A 141 1.79 -21.77 9.53
CA LEU A 141 2.03 -21.80 8.09
C LEU A 141 3.05 -20.74 7.69
N VAL A 142 4.01 -21.13 6.86
CA VAL A 142 5.01 -20.24 6.29
C VAL A 142 4.65 -19.91 4.84
N GLU A 143 4.36 -18.64 4.59
CA GLU A 143 4.16 -18.09 3.25
C GLU A 143 5.52 -17.68 2.66
N CYS A 144 5.83 -18.21 1.47
CA CYS A 144 7.05 -17.95 0.71
C CYS A 144 6.81 -18.16 -0.80
N SER A 145 7.85 -17.95 -1.62
CA SER A 145 7.74 -18.12 -3.09
C SER A 145 7.23 -19.52 -3.47
N ARG A 146 6.41 -19.58 -4.52
CA ARG A 146 5.94 -20.83 -5.11
C ARG A 146 7.08 -21.55 -5.86
N GLU A 147 7.96 -20.80 -6.53
CA GLU A 147 9.09 -21.37 -7.28
C GLU A 147 10.07 -22.07 -6.34
N GLU A 148 10.41 -21.45 -5.21
CA GLU A 148 11.33 -22.03 -4.22
C GLU A 148 10.76 -23.30 -3.60
N ARG A 149 9.46 -23.32 -3.28
CA ARG A 149 8.79 -24.53 -2.75
C ARG A 149 8.71 -25.67 -3.77
N ALA A 150 8.62 -25.36 -5.06
CA ALA A 150 8.51 -26.39 -6.09
C ALA A 150 9.77 -27.27 -6.17
N LYS A 151 10.93 -26.72 -5.80
CA LYS A 151 12.24 -27.40 -5.79
C LYS A 151 12.40 -28.43 -4.66
N LEU A 152 11.51 -28.43 -3.67
CA LEU A 152 11.61 -29.26 -2.46
C LEU A 152 10.67 -30.46 -2.52
N GLN A 153 10.97 -31.51 -1.78
CA GLN A 153 10.10 -32.68 -1.62
C GLN A 153 9.31 -32.61 -0.32
N VAL A 154 8.16 -33.30 -0.28
CA VAL A 154 7.36 -33.43 0.94
C VAL A 154 8.19 -34.18 2.00
N GLY A 155 8.22 -33.66 3.22
CA GLY A 155 9.06 -34.16 4.31
C GLY A 155 10.44 -33.50 4.43
N ASP A 156 10.86 -32.69 3.46
CA ASP A 156 12.10 -31.91 3.55
C ASP A 156 11.99 -30.89 4.69
N ARG A 157 13.10 -30.70 5.43
CA ARG A 157 13.27 -29.60 6.39
C ARG A 157 14.12 -28.52 5.76
N VAL A 158 13.67 -27.27 5.88
CA VAL A 158 14.37 -26.12 5.31
C VAL A 158 14.53 -25.00 6.31
N LYS A 159 15.67 -24.31 6.23
CA LYS A 159 15.94 -23.09 6.97
C LYS A 159 15.41 -21.90 6.17
N VAL A 160 14.62 -21.06 6.82
CA VAL A 160 14.02 -19.87 6.20
C VAL A 160 13.90 -18.73 7.22
N LYS A 161 14.20 -17.50 6.79
CA LYS A 161 13.97 -16.30 7.60
C LYS A 161 12.53 -15.84 7.46
N VAL A 162 11.82 -15.73 8.58
CA VAL A 162 10.39 -15.40 8.60
C VAL A 162 10.06 -14.34 9.63
N GLN A 163 8.92 -13.68 9.43
CA GLN A 163 8.33 -12.76 10.39
C GLN A 163 6.89 -13.18 10.69
N LEU A 164 6.46 -12.99 11.93
CA LEU A 164 5.06 -13.21 12.33
C LEU A 164 4.14 -12.17 11.69
N SER A 165 3.02 -12.63 11.15
CA SER A 165 2.00 -11.80 10.52
C SER A 165 0.63 -12.31 10.92
N GLU A 166 -0.37 -11.43 10.87
CA GLU A 166 -1.76 -11.79 11.14
C GLU A 166 -2.65 -11.37 9.97
N LYS A 167 -3.54 -12.27 9.55
CA LYS A 167 -4.53 -12.00 8.50
C LYS A 167 -5.85 -12.60 8.93
N ARG A 168 -6.86 -11.74 9.11
CA ARG A 168 -8.21 -12.11 9.53
C ARG A 168 -8.22 -12.95 10.82
N GLY A 169 -7.47 -12.53 11.85
CA GLY A 169 -7.40 -13.22 13.14
C GLY A 169 -6.54 -14.49 13.17
N LYS A 170 -5.96 -14.91 12.04
CA LYS A 170 -5.07 -16.08 11.97
C LYS A 170 -3.61 -15.64 11.86
N LYS A 171 -2.78 -16.15 12.77
CA LYS A 171 -1.33 -15.96 12.75
C LYS A 171 -0.69 -16.87 11.69
N TYR A 172 0.29 -16.33 10.98
CA TYR A 172 1.09 -17.05 10.00
C TYR A 172 2.47 -16.40 9.89
N LEU A 173 3.42 -17.13 9.32
CA LEU A 173 4.79 -16.70 9.15
C LEU A 173 5.02 -16.32 7.71
N VAL A 174 5.81 -15.28 7.46
CA VAL A 174 6.07 -14.84 6.08
C VAL A 174 7.55 -14.62 5.83
N ALA A 175 8.06 -15.31 4.82
CA ALA A 175 9.41 -15.15 4.31
C ALA A 175 9.51 -13.93 3.39
N ALA A 176 10.74 -13.50 3.10
CA ALA A 176 10.97 -12.55 2.02
C ALA A 176 10.54 -13.16 0.67
N ARG A 177 10.08 -12.34 -0.28
CA ARG A 177 9.75 -12.83 -1.63
C ARG A 177 10.96 -13.44 -2.34
N SER A 178 12.15 -12.91 -2.09
CA SER A 178 13.44 -13.39 -2.60
C SER A 178 14.15 -14.37 -1.65
N ALA A 179 13.49 -14.84 -0.59
CA ALA A 179 14.13 -15.76 0.34
C ALA A 179 14.36 -17.12 -0.32
N THR A 180 15.61 -17.57 -0.32
CA THR A 180 16.01 -18.91 -0.74
C THR A 180 15.75 -19.91 0.38
N LEU A 181 15.25 -21.11 0.03
CA LEU A 181 15.03 -22.19 1.00
C LEU A 181 16.23 -23.14 1.01
N THR A 182 16.94 -23.21 2.14
CA THR A 182 18.12 -24.10 2.27
C THR A 182 17.71 -25.38 2.98
N LYS A 183 17.92 -26.55 2.37
CA LYS A 183 17.67 -27.84 3.03
C LYS A 183 18.58 -28.02 4.23
N VAL A 184 18.03 -28.58 5.30
CA VAL A 184 18.78 -28.98 6.50
C VAL A 184 18.83 -30.50 6.49
N GLU A 185 20.03 -31.08 6.47
CA GLU A 185 20.19 -32.53 6.60
C GLU A 185 19.69 -32.98 7.97
N LYS A 186 19.02 -34.13 8.02
CA LYS A 186 18.65 -34.75 9.29
C LYS A 186 19.93 -35.29 9.93
N SER A 187 20.35 -34.63 11.01
CA SER A 187 21.25 -35.23 12.01
C SER A 187 20.55 -36.36 12.74
#